data_AF-A0A0D6LG07-F1
#
_entry.id   AF-A0A0D6LG07-F1
#
_cell.length_a   1.000
_cell.length_b   1.000
_cell.length_c   1.000
_cell.angle_alpha   90.00
_cell.angle_beta   90.00
_cell.angle_gamma   90.00
#
_symmetry.space_group_name_H-M   'P 1'
#
loop_
_entity.id
_entity.type
_entity.pdbx_description
1 polymer ?
#
loop_
_entity_poly.entity_id
_entity_poly.type
_entity_poly.pdbx_seq_one_letter_code
_entity_poly.pdbx_strand_id
1 'polypeptide(L)'
;MHKQTALFPCIIIAKYACEPPAISVDTQQPLNCNEDNSVTVTCKVASGIICRGLLNGTRFFYLEVPNACSYHAHLHHSTALLLSIFFGFLGIDRMYLGYYAVGIVKMFSLGGLFVLWLIDVVLIALQLLQPADGSRYIMNYYGPRVSPLRSENKMATEQQLQMVAELEMEMMSDMYRRMTTACQEKCISNTFKEGELTKGEAVCLDRCVAKYLDVHEKLGKRLTTMSQNDEAALQKPYRIL
;
A
#
# COMPACT_ATOMS: atom_id res chain seq x y z
N MET A 1 -30.90 -6.11 -20.04
CA MET A 1 -29.61 -6.47 -20.66
C MET A 1 -29.19 -7.84 -20.12
N HIS A 2 -29.14 -8.88 -20.96
CA HIS A 2 -28.75 -10.21 -20.52
C HIS A 2 -27.23 -10.25 -20.23
N LYS A 3 -26.85 -10.37 -18.96
CA LYS A 3 -25.47 -10.72 -18.55
C LYS A 3 -25.15 -12.09 -19.18
N GLN A 4 -24.15 -12.14 -20.06
CA GLN A 4 -23.69 -13.40 -20.67
C GLN A 4 -22.57 -13.98 -19.81
N THR A 5 -22.85 -15.10 -19.17
CA THR A 5 -21.92 -15.83 -18.30
C THR A 5 -21.22 -16.91 -19.14
N ALA A 6 -19.90 -16.82 -19.29
CA ALA A 6 -19.13 -17.87 -19.97
C ALA A 6 -19.11 -19.13 -19.09
N LEU A 7 -19.37 -20.31 -19.66
CA LEU A 7 -19.30 -21.59 -18.94
C LEU A 7 -17.99 -22.33 -19.29
N PHE A 8 -17.67 -23.38 -18.52
CA PHE A 8 -16.54 -24.30 -18.79
C PHE A 8 -16.49 -24.67 -20.30
N PRO A 9 -15.35 -24.52 -20.99
CA PRO A 9 -13.96 -24.50 -20.49
C PRO A 9 -13.27 -23.11 -20.38
N CYS A 10 -14.02 -21.99 -20.43
CA CYS A 10 -13.41 -20.66 -20.61
C CYS A 10 -13.08 -19.86 -19.34
N ILE A 11 -13.39 -20.37 -18.14
CA ILE A 11 -13.06 -19.75 -16.84
C ILE A 11 -11.66 -20.16 -16.33
N ILE A 12 -10.98 -21.08 -17.01
CA ILE A 12 -9.62 -21.50 -16.64
C ILE A 12 -8.63 -20.36 -16.92
N ILE A 13 -7.77 -20.08 -15.93
CA ILE A 13 -6.68 -19.10 -16.02
C ILE A 13 -5.87 -19.38 -17.30
N ALA A 14 -5.51 -18.31 -18.03
CA ALA A 14 -4.82 -18.33 -19.33
C ALA A 14 -5.64 -18.69 -20.59
N LYS A 15 -6.98 -18.88 -20.49
CA LYS A 15 -7.86 -19.07 -21.67
C LYS A 15 -8.66 -17.83 -22.08
N TYR A 16 -8.54 -16.76 -21.30
CA TYR A 16 -9.21 -15.47 -21.50
C TYR A 16 -8.27 -14.34 -21.06
N ALA A 17 -8.48 -13.16 -21.62
CA ALA A 17 -7.79 -11.92 -21.26
C ALA A 17 -8.84 -10.84 -20.97
N CYS A 18 -8.68 -10.09 -19.88
CA CYS A 18 -9.62 -9.02 -19.52
C CYS A 18 -9.02 -7.65 -19.83
N GLU A 19 -9.84 -6.75 -20.34
CA GLU A 19 -9.45 -5.35 -20.50
C GLU A 19 -9.46 -4.68 -19.12
N PRO A 20 -8.42 -3.89 -18.76
CA PRO A 20 -8.44 -3.13 -17.52
C PRO A 20 -9.65 -2.18 -17.48
N PRO A 21 -10.35 -2.08 -16.34
CA PRO A 21 -11.46 -1.14 -16.19
C PRO A 21 -10.95 0.31 -16.26
N ALA A 22 -11.81 1.23 -16.70
CA ALA A 22 -11.48 2.66 -16.71
C ALA A 22 -11.23 3.15 -15.27
N ILE A 23 -10.02 3.65 -15.04
CA ILE A 23 -9.57 4.18 -13.75
C ILE A 23 -9.98 5.66 -13.65
N SER A 24 -10.54 6.07 -12.52
CA SER A 24 -10.85 7.47 -12.23
C SER A 24 -9.57 8.31 -12.13
N VAL A 25 -9.59 9.51 -12.71
CA VAL A 25 -8.49 10.47 -12.61
C VAL A 25 -8.27 10.94 -11.17
N ASP A 26 -9.32 10.95 -10.36
CA ASP A 26 -9.28 11.48 -9.00
C ASP A 26 -8.87 10.45 -7.95
N THR A 27 -9.21 9.16 -8.11
CA THR A 27 -9.14 8.20 -6.99
C THR A 27 -8.31 6.93 -7.25
N GLN A 28 -7.71 6.78 -8.45
CA GLN A 28 -7.00 5.55 -8.86
C GLN A 28 -7.84 4.27 -8.75
N GLN A 29 -9.17 4.37 -8.88
CA GLN A 29 -10.09 3.24 -8.73
C GLN A 29 -10.96 3.06 -9.97
N PRO A 30 -11.47 1.85 -10.22
CA PRO A 30 -12.40 1.63 -11.32
C PRO A 30 -13.67 2.47 -11.14
N LEU A 31 -14.13 3.10 -12.22
CA LEU A 31 -15.33 3.96 -12.20
C LEU A 31 -16.60 3.18 -11.80
N ASN A 32 -16.64 1.88 -12.12
CA ASN A 32 -17.78 0.98 -11.88
C ASN A 32 -17.47 -0.03 -10.76
N CYS A 33 -17.33 0.44 -9.52
CA CYS A 33 -17.23 -0.42 -8.33
C CYS A 33 -18.61 -0.62 -7.70
N ASN A 34 -19.03 -1.87 -7.54
CA ASN A 34 -20.28 -2.23 -6.89
C ASN A 34 -20.14 -2.21 -5.35
N GLU A 35 -21.26 -2.17 -4.62
CA GLU A 35 -21.28 -2.15 -3.15
C GLU A 35 -20.62 -3.41 -2.53
N ASP A 36 -20.64 -4.53 -3.25
CA ASP A 36 -20.00 -5.79 -2.87
C ASP A 36 -18.46 -5.80 -3.08
N ASN A 37 -17.82 -4.64 -3.26
CA ASN A 37 -16.40 -4.51 -3.59
C ASN A 37 -16.00 -5.25 -4.89
N SER A 38 -16.97 -5.44 -5.79
CA SER A 38 -16.79 -6.16 -7.05
C SER A 38 -16.76 -5.21 -8.24
N VAL A 39 -15.95 -5.55 -9.24
CA VAL A 39 -15.86 -4.81 -10.50
C VAL A 39 -16.27 -5.74 -11.64
N THR A 40 -17.13 -5.23 -12.52
CA THR A 40 -17.46 -5.95 -13.76
C THR A 40 -16.45 -5.57 -14.83
N VAL A 41 -15.67 -6.55 -15.29
CA VAL A 41 -14.72 -6.38 -16.40
C VAL A 41 -15.19 -7.12 -17.63
N THR A 42 -14.83 -6.59 -18.80
CA THR A 42 -15.08 -7.26 -20.07
C THR A 42 -13.85 -8.08 -20.45
N CYS A 43 -14.07 -9.37 -20.68
CA CYS A 43 -13.01 -10.33 -21.01
C CYS A 43 -13.20 -10.92 -22.40
N LYS A 44 -12.09 -11.07 -23.14
CA LYS A 44 -11.99 -11.71 -24.46
C LYS A 44 -11.40 -13.12 -24.34
N VAL A 45 -11.94 -14.07 -25.09
CA VAL A 45 -11.46 -15.46 -25.14
C VAL A 45 -10.26 -15.60 -26.11
N ALA A 46 -9.29 -16.45 -25.78
CA ALA A 46 -8.14 -16.75 -26.64
C ALA A 46 -8.56 -17.36 -28.00
N SER A 47 -7.79 -17.06 -29.04
CA SER A 47 -8.08 -17.54 -30.41
C SER A 47 -8.03 -19.07 -30.50
N GLY A 48 -9.07 -19.69 -31.06
CA GLY A 48 -9.13 -21.14 -31.30
C GLY A 48 -9.83 -21.95 -30.21
N ILE A 49 -10.39 -21.32 -29.17
CA ILE A 49 -11.15 -21.99 -28.10
C ILE A 49 -12.64 -21.65 -28.24
N ILE A 50 -13.50 -22.68 -28.25
CA ILE A 50 -14.96 -22.52 -28.31
C ILE A 50 -15.54 -22.66 -26.90
N CYS A 51 -16.21 -21.63 -26.39
CA CYS A 51 -16.89 -21.64 -25.10
C CYS A 51 -18.34 -22.08 -25.24
N ARG A 52 -18.86 -22.83 -24.27
CA ARG A 52 -20.31 -23.02 -24.12
C ARG A 52 -20.90 -21.79 -23.41
N GLY A 53 -22.04 -21.30 -23.90
CA GLY A 53 -22.78 -20.17 -23.28
C GLY A 53 -22.51 -18.78 -23.88
N LEU A 54 -21.62 -18.67 -24.87
CA LEU A 54 -21.42 -17.45 -25.66
C LEU A 54 -22.26 -17.55 -26.95
N LEU A 55 -23.05 -16.52 -27.29
CA LEU A 55 -23.83 -16.51 -28.54
C LEU A 55 -22.89 -16.63 -29.75
N ASN A 56 -23.32 -17.38 -30.78
CA ASN A 56 -22.55 -17.84 -31.95
C ASN A 56 -21.81 -16.72 -32.73
N GLY A 57 -20.69 -16.24 -32.19
CA GLY A 57 -19.80 -15.29 -32.85
C GLY A 57 -19.14 -14.26 -31.93
N THR A 58 -19.68 -14.01 -30.72
CA THR A 58 -19.05 -13.08 -29.77
C THR A 58 -18.00 -13.79 -28.93
N ARG A 59 -16.79 -13.25 -28.83
CA ARG A 59 -15.70 -13.74 -27.96
C ARG A 59 -15.61 -13.00 -26.62
N PHE A 60 -16.60 -12.15 -26.31
CA PHE A 60 -16.61 -11.29 -25.13
C PHE A 60 -17.60 -11.79 -24.08
N PHE A 61 -17.19 -11.77 -22.81
CA PHE A 61 -18.05 -12.03 -21.66
C PHE A 61 -17.78 -11.04 -20.53
N TYR A 62 -18.73 -10.92 -19.61
CA TYR A 62 -18.58 -10.10 -18.42
C TYR A 62 -18.19 -10.98 -17.24
N LEU A 63 -17.12 -10.61 -16.54
CA LEU A 63 -16.65 -11.29 -15.34
C LEU A 63 -16.74 -10.34 -14.16
N GLU A 64 -17.32 -10.80 -13.07
CA GLU A 64 -17.32 -10.08 -11.80
C GLU A 64 -16.12 -10.56 -10.99
N VAL A 65 -15.16 -9.66 -10.79
CA VAL A 65 -13.97 -9.95 -9.98
C VAL A 65 -14.25 -9.47 -8.55
N PRO A 66 -14.35 -10.38 -7.56
CA PRO A 66 -14.58 -9.99 -6.18
C PRO A 66 -13.34 -9.34 -5.57
N ASN A 67 -13.53 -8.40 -4.64
CA ASN A 67 -12.47 -7.72 -3.88
C ASN A 67 -11.43 -6.96 -4.73
N ALA A 68 -11.74 -6.65 -5.99
CA ALA A 68 -10.84 -5.92 -6.88
C ALA A 68 -10.88 -4.40 -6.68
N CYS A 69 -11.91 -3.89 -6.00
CA CYS A 69 -12.06 -2.49 -5.65
C CYS A 69 -12.55 -2.38 -4.20
N SER A 70 -12.42 -1.19 -3.62
CA SER A 70 -13.14 -0.88 -2.39
C SER A 70 -14.21 0.12 -2.70
N TYR A 71 -15.43 -0.17 -2.29
CA TYR A 71 -16.54 0.73 -2.40
C TYR A 71 -16.38 1.92 -1.46
N HIS A 72 -16.79 3.08 -1.94
CA HIS A 72 -16.67 4.36 -1.26
C HIS A 72 -17.98 5.11 -1.33
N ALA A 73 -18.44 5.66 -0.21
CA ALA A 73 -19.45 6.71 -0.22
C ALA A 73 -18.85 8.02 -0.76
N HIS A 74 -19.67 9.04 -0.96
CA HIS A 74 -19.28 10.39 -1.44
C HIS A 74 -18.55 11.24 -0.38
N LEU A 75 -17.76 10.60 0.50
CA LEU A 75 -17.04 11.21 1.60
C LEU A 75 -15.54 11.24 1.29
N HIS A 76 -14.98 12.45 1.16
CA HIS A 76 -13.56 12.62 0.89
C HIS A 76 -12.73 12.58 2.18
N HIS A 77 -11.58 11.90 2.14
CA HIS A 77 -10.66 11.86 3.27
C HIS A 77 -10.08 13.24 3.59
N SER A 78 -9.73 14.00 2.55
CA SER A 78 -9.13 15.33 2.71
C SER A 78 -10.07 16.32 3.39
N THR A 79 -11.37 16.27 3.09
CA THR A 79 -12.38 17.13 3.74
C THR A 79 -12.59 16.71 5.19
N ALA A 80 -12.67 15.40 5.48
CA ALA A 80 -12.76 14.89 6.85
C ALA A 80 -11.55 15.31 7.71
N LEU A 81 -10.34 15.24 7.15
CA LEU A 81 -9.10 15.63 7.83
C LEU A 81 -9.04 17.15 8.08
N LEU A 82 -9.40 17.97 7.09
CA LEU A 82 -9.49 19.41 7.26
C LEU A 82 -10.54 19.80 8.31
N LEU A 83 -11.71 19.17 8.27
CA LEU A 83 -12.77 19.39 9.26
C LEU A 83 -12.32 18.98 10.67
N SER A 84 -11.53 17.91 10.81
CA SER A 84 -10.99 17.48 12.10
C SER A 84 -9.93 18.45 12.64
N ILE A 85 -9.02 18.94 11.80
CA ILE A 85 -8.01 19.93 12.21
C ILE A 85 -8.65 21.24 12.63
N PHE A 86 -9.53 21.82 11.80
CA PHE A 86 -10.05 23.16 12.03
C PHE A 86 -11.30 23.20 12.93
N PHE A 87 -12.17 22.20 12.84
CA PHE A 87 -13.46 22.19 13.51
C PHE A 87 -13.68 20.94 14.37
N GLY A 88 -12.63 20.16 14.63
CA GLY A 88 -12.73 18.96 15.47
C GLY A 88 -12.99 19.27 16.94
N PHE A 89 -12.63 20.47 17.42
CA PHE A 89 -12.98 20.93 18.77
C PHE A 89 -14.48 21.15 18.95
N LEU A 90 -15.21 21.46 17.85
CA LEU A 90 -16.67 21.53 17.82
C LEU A 90 -17.32 20.14 17.57
N GLY A 91 -16.53 19.12 17.25
CA GLY A 91 -17.03 17.77 16.93
C GLY A 91 -17.70 17.66 15.56
N ILE A 92 -17.55 18.64 14.68
CA ILE A 92 -18.15 18.66 13.32
C ILE A 92 -17.60 17.52 12.46
N ASP A 93 -16.33 17.17 12.65
CA ASP A 93 -15.68 16.04 11.99
C ASP A 93 -16.40 14.72 12.26
N ARG A 94 -16.76 14.43 13.52
CA ARG A 94 -17.51 13.20 13.89
C ARG A 94 -18.93 13.19 13.33
N MET A 95 -19.57 14.35 13.23
CA MET A 95 -20.88 14.47 12.58
C MET A 95 -20.78 14.20 11.07
N TYR A 96 -19.71 14.65 10.41
CA TYR A 96 -19.48 14.40 8.98
C TYR A 96 -19.34 12.91 8.63
N LEU A 97 -18.78 12.10 9.54
CA LEU A 97 -18.67 10.64 9.40
C LEU A 97 -19.97 9.87 9.73
N GLY A 98 -21.02 10.55 10.20
CA GLY A 98 -22.28 9.93 10.62
C GLY A 98 -22.35 9.58 12.12
N TYR A 99 -21.33 9.89 12.92
CA TYR A 99 -21.33 9.70 14.37
C TYR A 99 -21.91 10.92 15.10
N TYR A 100 -23.18 11.22 14.82
CA TYR A 100 -23.86 12.41 15.34
C TYR A 100 -23.86 12.51 16.87
N ALA A 101 -24.10 11.40 17.57
CA ALA A 101 -24.13 11.39 19.03
C ALA A 101 -22.80 11.78 19.66
N VAL A 102 -21.68 11.24 19.14
CA VAL A 102 -20.32 11.53 19.63
C VAL A 102 -19.93 12.97 19.30
N GLY A 103 -20.33 13.47 18.12
CA GLY A 103 -20.12 14.87 17.73
C GLY A 103 -20.86 15.86 18.63
N ILE A 104 -22.13 15.60 18.95
CA ILE A 104 -22.94 16.46 19.82
C ILE A 104 -22.40 16.46 21.26
N VAL A 105 -21.99 15.30 21.79
CA VAL A 105 -21.38 15.21 23.12
C VAL A 105 -20.10 16.06 23.22
N LYS A 106 -19.27 16.08 22.17
CA LYS A 106 -18.09 16.95 22.10
C LYS A 106 -18.42 18.44 22.10
N MET A 107 -19.50 18.83 21.44
CA MET A 107 -19.94 20.23 21.38
C MET A 107 -20.37 20.73 22.76
N PHE A 108 -21.13 19.91 23.51
CA PHE A 108 -21.59 20.26 24.86
C PHE A 108 -20.50 20.14 25.92
N SER A 109 -19.46 19.34 25.70
CA SER A 109 -18.28 19.27 26.58
C SER A 109 -17.27 20.40 26.35
N LEU A 110 -17.64 21.44 25.59
CA LEU A 110 -16.84 22.62 25.25
C LEU A 110 -15.44 22.27 24.69
N GLY A 111 -15.33 21.16 23.94
CA GLY A 111 -14.03 20.73 23.36
C GLY A 111 -12.90 20.56 24.40
N GLY A 112 -13.24 20.34 25.67
CA GLY A 112 -12.43 20.67 26.85
C GLY A 112 -11.23 19.79 27.18
N LEU A 113 -10.76 18.93 26.29
CA LEU A 113 -9.49 18.24 26.44
C LEU A 113 -8.84 18.21 25.06
N PHE A 114 -7.92 19.14 24.81
CA PHE A 114 -7.05 19.18 23.62
C PHE A 114 -6.52 17.79 23.22
N VAL A 115 -6.36 16.90 24.20
CA VAL A 115 -6.04 15.48 24.05
C VAL A 115 -7.05 14.72 23.18
N LEU A 116 -8.37 14.85 23.37
CA LEU A 116 -9.38 14.13 22.59
C LEU A 116 -9.41 14.62 21.14
N TRP A 117 -9.31 15.93 20.94
CA TRP A 117 -9.16 16.51 19.59
C TRP A 117 -7.94 15.93 18.88
N LEU A 118 -6.79 15.86 19.55
CA LEU A 118 -5.58 15.29 18.98
C LEU A 118 -5.73 13.80 18.64
N ILE A 119 -6.38 13.02 19.51
CA ILE A 119 -6.67 11.60 19.27
C ILE A 119 -7.55 11.43 18.02
N ASP A 120 -8.57 12.26 17.85
CA ASP A 120 -9.44 12.20 16.68
C ASP A 120 -8.73 12.58 15.38
N VAL A 121 -7.87 13.59 15.41
CA VAL A 121 -7.02 13.96 14.26
C VAL A 121 -6.12 12.79 13.88
N VAL A 122 -5.49 12.12 14.85
CA VAL A 122 -4.62 10.95 14.60
C VAL A 122 -5.42 9.77 14.04
N LEU A 123 -6.60 9.47 14.61
CA LEU A 123 -7.45 8.37 14.15
C LEU A 123 -7.94 8.54 12.70
N ILE A 124 -8.28 9.77 12.30
CA ILE A 124 -8.72 10.10 10.93
C ILE A 124 -7.52 10.15 9.97
N ALA A 125 -6.38 10.70 10.41
CA ALA A 125 -5.16 10.73 9.61
C ALA A 125 -4.65 9.32 9.28
N LEU A 126 -4.67 8.42 10.27
CA LEU A 126 -4.26 7.02 10.10
C LEU A 126 -5.32 6.14 9.42
N GLN A 127 -6.49 6.68 9.06
CA GLN A 127 -7.59 5.93 8.43
C GLN A 127 -8.09 4.73 9.28
N LEU A 128 -7.79 4.74 10.59
CA LEU A 128 -8.25 3.71 11.53
C LEU A 128 -9.73 3.88 11.86
N LEU A 129 -10.21 5.11 11.84
CA LEU A 129 -11.62 5.42 11.99
C LEU A 129 -12.28 5.51 10.61
N GLN A 130 -13.27 4.66 10.36
CA GLN A 130 -14.05 4.64 9.13
C GLN A 130 -15.41 5.33 9.29
N PRO A 131 -16.07 5.74 8.19
CA PRO A 131 -17.48 6.16 8.20
C PRO A 131 -18.40 5.16 8.88
N ALA A 132 -19.50 5.65 9.47
CA ALA A 132 -20.48 4.80 10.16
C ALA A 132 -21.12 3.73 9.25
N ASP A 133 -21.15 3.97 7.94
CA ASP A 133 -21.69 3.06 6.93
C ASP A 133 -20.77 1.86 6.63
N GLY A 134 -19.55 1.83 7.18
CA GLY A 134 -18.57 0.78 6.92
C GLY A 134 -17.87 0.88 5.55
N SER A 135 -18.26 1.83 4.70
CA SER A 135 -17.57 2.15 3.45
C SER A 135 -16.18 2.77 3.71
N ARG A 136 -15.29 2.80 2.71
CA ARG A 136 -13.98 3.47 2.84
C ARG A 136 -14.08 4.95 2.41
N TYR A 137 -13.10 5.78 2.77
CA TYR A 137 -13.04 7.18 2.27
C TYR A 137 -12.55 7.27 0.83
N ILE A 138 -13.07 8.24 0.09
CA ILE A 138 -12.50 8.63 -1.20
C ILE A 138 -11.13 9.26 -0.95
N MET A 139 -10.10 8.65 -1.53
CA MET A 139 -8.73 9.16 -1.52
C MET A 139 -8.40 9.82 -2.85
N ASN A 140 -7.75 10.97 -2.79
CA ASN A 140 -7.21 11.62 -3.98
C ASN A 140 -6.04 10.80 -4.55
N TYR A 141 -5.72 11.01 -5.82
CA TYR A 141 -4.65 10.32 -6.54
C TYR A 141 -3.30 10.36 -5.80
N TYR A 142 -2.98 11.49 -5.15
CA TYR A 142 -1.73 11.65 -4.38
C TYR A 142 -1.92 11.45 -2.86
N GLY A 143 -3.04 10.89 -2.43
CA GLY A 143 -3.35 10.67 -1.02
C GLY A 143 -2.65 9.43 -0.45
N PRO A 144 -2.22 9.44 0.83
CA PRO A 144 -1.73 8.24 1.49
C PRO A 144 -2.88 7.24 1.67
N ARG A 145 -2.69 6.00 1.22
CA ARG A 145 -3.62 4.90 1.46
C ARG A 145 -3.04 3.94 2.48
N VAL A 146 -3.68 3.88 3.66
CA VAL A 146 -3.34 2.93 4.70
C VAL A 146 -4.43 1.87 4.74
N SER A 147 -4.09 0.64 4.39
CA SER A 147 -4.98 -0.50 4.58
C SER A 147 -4.53 -1.22 5.85
N PRO A 148 -5.39 -1.42 6.86
CA PRO A 148 -4.99 -2.19 8.02
C PRO A 148 -4.72 -3.64 7.58
N LEU A 149 -3.46 -4.05 7.59
CA LEU A 149 -3.09 -5.45 7.45
C LEU A 149 -3.44 -6.13 8.77
N ARG A 150 -4.66 -6.66 8.85
CA ARG A 150 -5.05 -7.53 9.95
C ARG A 150 -4.28 -8.83 9.78
N SER A 151 -3.13 -8.91 10.43
CA SER A 151 -2.44 -10.18 10.61
C SER A 151 -3.38 -11.12 11.35
N GLU A 152 -3.77 -12.23 10.73
CA GLU A 152 -4.59 -13.26 11.38
C GLU A 152 -3.86 -13.93 12.55
N ASN A 153 -2.57 -13.63 12.72
CA ASN A 153 -1.86 -13.87 13.96
C ASN A 153 -2.39 -12.89 15.02
N LYS A 154 -3.37 -13.36 15.79
CA LYS A 154 -3.73 -12.80 17.09
C LYS A 154 -2.59 -13.01 18.09
N MET A 155 -1.45 -12.40 17.81
CA MET A 155 -0.46 -12.02 18.80
C MET A 155 0.15 -10.72 18.31
N ALA A 156 0.09 -9.72 19.20
CA ALA A 156 1.03 -8.61 19.30
C ALA A 156 0.68 -7.24 18.69
N THR A 157 -0.22 -6.50 19.34
CA THR A 157 -0.19 -5.03 19.24
C THR A 157 0.97 -4.40 20.04
N GLU A 158 1.66 -5.16 20.89
CA GLU A 158 2.87 -4.73 21.62
C GLU A 158 4.16 -5.35 21.02
N GLN A 159 4.17 -6.66 20.71
CA GLN A 159 5.34 -7.28 20.07
C GLN A 159 5.52 -6.86 18.60
N GLN A 160 4.51 -6.36 17.87
CA GLN A 160 4.73 -5.81 16.52
C GLN A 160 5.48 -4.47 16.54
N LEU A 161 5.32 -3.65 17.59
CA LEU A 161 6.13 -2.43 17.72
C LEU A 161 7.56 -2.80 18.16
N GLN A 162 7.70 -3.82 19.00
CA GLN A 162 9.01 -4.37 19.38
C GLN A 162 9.71 -5.04 18.19
N MET A 163 9.00 -5.79 17.33
CA MET A 163 9.59 -6.45 16.18
C MET A 163 9.99 -5.45 15.08
N VAL A 164 9.30 -4.31 14.95
CA VAL A 164 9.74 -3.22 14.05
C VAL A 164 11.00 -2.55 14.59
N ALA A 165 11.08 -2.31 15.90
CA ALA A 165 12.29 -1.79 16.55
C ALA A 165 13.46 -2.81 16.51
N GLU A 166 13.18 -4.10 16.68
CA GLU A 166 14.17 -5.18 16.55
C GLU A 166 14.63 -5.32 15.09
N LEU A 167 13.72 -5.27 14.11
CA LEU A 167 14.07 -5.29 12.68
C LEU A 167 14.91 -4.07 12.27
N GLU A 168 14.64 -2.89 12.81
CA GLU A 168 15.48 -1.70 12.59
C GLU A 168 16.91 -1.91 13.13
N MET A 169 17.03 -2.48 14.33
CA MET A 169 18.32 -2.81 14.95
C MET A 169 19.04 -3.94 14.22
N GLU A 170 18.33 -4.99 13.80
CA GLU A 170 18.87 -6.13 13.06
C GLU A 170 19.35 -5.71 11.67
N MET A 171 18.57 -4.91 10.94
CA MET A 171 18.94 -4.36 9.64
C MET A 171 20.21 -3.49 9.74
N MET A 172 20.29 -2.61 10.76
CA MET A 172 21.47 -1.77 10.95
C MET A 172 22.69 -2.60 11.39
N SER A 173 22.48 -3.67 12.16
CA SER A 173 23.55 -4.58 12.59
C SER A 173 24.12 -5.41 11.43
N ASP A 174 23.27 -5.94 10.53
CA ASP A 174 23.73 -6.71 9.37
C ASP A 174 24.45 -5.80 8.37
N MET A 175 23.97 -4.56 8.19
CA MET A 175 24.68 -3.55 7.42
C MET A 175 26.09 -3.30 8.00
N TYR A 176 26.20 -3.07 9.32
CA TYR A 176 27.47 -2.82 9.98
C TYR A 176 28.42 -4.01 9.84
N ARG A 177 27.92 -5.24 10.01
CA ARG A 177 28.73 -6.47 9.87
C ARG A 177 29.29 -6.60 8.46
N ARG A 178 28.45 -6.45 7.42
CA ARG A 178 28.87 -6.53 6.01
C ARG A 178 29.81 -5.40 5.60
N MET A 179 29.55 -4.18 6.09
CA MET A 179 30.41 -3.03 5.88
C MET A 179 31.80 -3.28 6.46
N THR A 180 31.85 -3.73 7.71
CA THR A 180 33.11 -3.97 8.42
C THR A 180 33.92 -5.05 7.72
N THR A 181 33.30 -6.17 7.31
CA THR A 181 34.01 -7.23 6.56
C THR A 181 34.49 -6.75 5.20
N ALA A 182 33.67 -5.98 4.46
CA ALA A 182 34.04 -5.49 3.14
C ALA A 182 35.17 -4.47 3.20
N CYS A 183 35.17 -3.58 4.20
CA CYS A 183 36.22 -2.59 4.37
C CYS A 183 37.49 -3.18 4.94
N GLN A 184 37.39 -4.16 5.85
CA GLN A 184 38.54 -4.91 6.33
C GLN A 184 39.23 -5.65 5.18
N GLU A 185 38.49 -6.35 4.32
CA GLU A 185 39.06 -7.05 3.16
C GLU A 185 39.70 -6.11 2.13
N LYS A 186 39.14 -4.90 1.94
CA LYS A 186 39.63 -3.94 0.95
C LYS A 186 40.81 -3.09 1.42
N CYS A 187 40.86 -2.77 2.72
CA CYS A 187 41.81 -1.80 3.26
C CYS A 187 42.89 -2.41 4.14
N ILE A 188 42.67 -3.57 4.75
CA ILE A 188 43.64 -4.21 5.64
C ILE A 188 44.30 -5.37 4.90
N SER A 189 45.63 -5.37 4.86
CA SER A 189 46.42 -6.44 4.26
C SER A 189 46.33 -7.72 5.10
N ASN A 190 46.31 -8.89 4.44
CA ASN A 190 46.44 -10.18 5.11
C ASN A 190 47.84 -10.42 5.73
N THR A 191 48.82 -9.55 5.43
CA THR A 191 50.17 -9.60 6.00
C THR A 191 50.39 -8.41 6.93
N PHE A 192 50.25 -8.67 8.23
CA PHE A 192 50.42 -7.68 9.29
C PHE A 192 51.90 -7.55 9.65
N LYS A 193 52.47 -6.35 9.48
CA LYS A 193 53.82 -6.03 9.96
C LYS A 193 53.82 -5.52 11.40
N GLU A 194 52.74 -4.87 11.81
CA GLU A 194 52.61 -4.11 13.06
C GLU A 194 51.18 -4.28 13.62
N GLY A 195 51.01 -4.14 14.94
CA GLY A 195 49.72 -4.33 15.62
C GLY A 195 48.82 -3.08 15.60
N GLU A 196 49.33 -1.95 15.13
CA GLU A 196 48.57 -0.71 14.97
C GLU A 196 48.26 -0.45 13.50
N LEU A 197 47.14 0.22 13.28
CA LEU A 197 46.67 0.58 11.95
C LEU A 197 47.57 1.68 11.36
N THR A 198 48.10 1.45 10.16
CA THR A 198 48.93 2.46 9.50
C THR A 198 48.08 3.66 9.07
N LYS A 199 48.71 4.84 8.93
CA LYS A 199 48.00 6.05 8.46
C LYS A 199 47.30 5.86 7.11
N GLY A 200 47.87 5.01 6.23
CA GLY A 200 47.27 4.67 4.95
C GLY A 200 46.01 3.82 5.08
N GLU A 201 46.03 2.82 5.96
CA GLU A 201 44.88 1.95 6.23
C GLU A 201 43.75 2.71 6.92
N ALA A 202 44.07 3.62 7.85
CA ALA A 202 43.09 4.50 8.50
C ALA A 202 42.34 5.38 7.48
N VAL A 203 43.08 6.08 6.60
CA VAL A 203 42.46 6.92 5.55
C VAL A 203 41.69 6.06 4.53
N CYS A 204 42.15 4.84 4.25
CA CYS A 204 41.42 3.90 3.40
C CYS A 204 40.09 3.51 4.03
N LEU A 205 40.07 3.16 5.32
CA LEU A 205 38.88 2.76 6.07
C LEU A 205 37.82 3.86 6.08
N ASP A 206 38.20 5.11 6.37
CA ASP A 206 37.28 6.27 6.35
C ASP A 206 36.62 6.44 4.98
N ARG A 207 37.42 6.36 3.90
CA ARG A 207 36.92 6.45 2.52
C ARG A 207 36.08 5.24 2.13
N CYS A 208 36.39 4.06 2.64
CA CYS A 208 35.65 2.84 2.37
C CYS A 208 34.25 2.91 2.99
N VAL A 209 34.14 3.30 4.26
CA VAL A 209 32.86 3.47 4.95
C VAL A 209 32.00 4.51 4.25
N ALA A 210 32.57 5.68 3.91
CA ALA A 210 31.85 6.72 3.17
C ALA A 210 31.30 6.23 1.82
N LYS A 211 32.11 5.49 1.04
CA LYS A 211 31.65 4.89 -0.23
C LYS A 211 30.62 3.79 -0.01
N TYR A 212 30.76 2.98 1.03
CA TYR A 212 29.83 1.89 1.32
C TYR A 212 28.42 2.44 1.60
N LEU A 213 28.32 3.50 2.41
CA LEU A 213 27.05 4.14 2.72
C LEU A 213 26.41 4.79 1.47
N ASP A 214 27.18 5.48 0.63
CA ASP A 214 26.69 6.06 -0.63
C ASP A 214 26.19 4.97 -1.62
N VAL A 215 26.89 3.84 -1.71
CA VAL A 215 26.43 2.69 -2.50
C VAL A 215 25.17 2.07 -1.90
N HIS A 216 25.09 1.92 -0.58
CA HIS A 216 23.92 1.38 0.11
C HIS A 216 22.67 2.24 -0.13
N GLU A 217 22.80 3.57 -0.08
CA GLU A 217 21.71 4.50 -0.40
C GLU A 217 21.24 4.37 -1.85
N LYS A 218 22.19 4.31 -2.80
CA LYS A 218 21.87 4.12 -4.23
C LYS A 218 21.20 2.78 -4.51
N LEU A 219 21.66 1.72 -3.85
CA LEU A 219 21.03 0.40 -3.92
C LEU A 219 19.61 0.44 -3.35
N GLY A 220 19.40 1.12 -2.22
CA GLY A 220 18.07 1.35 -1.67
C GLY A 220 17.12 2.03 -2.65
N LYS A 221 17.55 3.13 -3.29
CA LYS A 221 16.78 3.83 -4.33
C LYS A 221 16.49 2.96 -5.56
N ARG A 222 17.42 2.07 -5.94
CA ARG A 222 17.22 1.14 -7.07
C ARG A 222 16.27 0.01 -6.71
N LEU A 223 16.38 -0.56 -5.50
CA LEU A 223 15.48 -1.60 -5.01
C LEU A 223 14.04 -1.09 -4.94
N THR A 224 13.81 0.12 -4.40
CA THR A 224 12.46 0.71 -4.38
C THR A 224 11.91 0.98 -5.78
N THR A 225 12.75 1.48 -6.69
CA THR A 225 12.36 1.70 -8.10
C THR A 225 12.06 0.36 -8.79
N MET A 226 12.85 -0.69 -8.52
CA MET A 226 12.62 -2.03 -9.05
C MET A 226 11.34 -2.64 -8.48
N SER A 227 11.05 -2.48 -7.19
CA SER A 227 9.79 -2.93 -6.59
C SER A 227 8.57 -2.26 -7.24
N GLN A 228 8.63 -0.94 -7.46
CA GLN A 228 7.55 -0.21 -8.15
C GLN A 228 7.41 -0.64 -9.63
N ASN A 229 8.52 -0.93 -10.29
CA ASN A 229 8.52 -1.44 -11.65
C ASN A 229 8.06 -2.89 -11.74
N ASP A 230 8.34 -3.72 -10.73
CA ASP A 230 7.86 -5.10 -10.61
C ASP A 230 6.37 -5.12 -10.30
N GLU A 231 5.87 -4.21 -9.46
CA GLU A 231 4.44 -3.95 -9.29
C GLU A 231 3.80 -3.51 -10.61
N ALA A 232 4.44 -2.59 -11.35
CA ALA A 232 3.97 -2.16 -12.66
C ALA A 232 4.12 -3.23 -13.76
N ALA A 233 5.06 -4.17 -13.64
CA ALA A 233 5.26 -5.29 -14.55
C ALA A 233 4.30 -6.45 -14.24
N LEU A 234 3.94 -6.65 -12.98
CA LEU A 234 2.83 -7.50 -12.54
C LEU A 234 1.47 -6.89 -12.94
N GLN A 235 1.38 -5.56 -13.03
CA GLN A 235 0.19 -4.86 -13.50
C GLN A 235 0.13 -4.68 -15.03
N LYS A 236 1.22 -4.93 -15.77
CA LYS A 236 1.15 -5.12 -17.21
C LYS A 236 0.42 -6.44 -17.44
N PRO A 237 -0.77 -6.45 -18.07
CA PRO A 237 -1.44 -7.70 -18.38
C PRO A 237 -0.47 -8.55 -19.19
N TYR A 238 -0.29 -9.80 -18.77
CA TYR A 238 0.40 -10.86 -19.48
C TYR A 238 0.19 -10.66 -21.00
N ARG A 239 1.15 -10.02 -21.69
CA ARG A 239 1.11 -9.85 -23.13
C ARG A 239 1.68 -11.11 -23.74
N ILE A 240 0.96 -12.20 -23.56
CA ILE A 240 1.14 -13.39 -24.39
C ILE A 240 0.16 -13.22 -25.55
N LEU A 241 0.76 -13.03 -26.73
CA LEU A 241 0.24 -13.12 -28.10
C LEU A 241 -1.28 -13.30 -28.27
#